data_AF-A0A6G9GVN7-F1
#
_entry.id   AF-A0A6G9GVN7-F1
#
_cell.length_a   1.000
_cell.length_b   1.000
_cell.length_c   1.000
_cell.angle_alpha   90.00
_cell.angle_beta   90.00
_cell.angle_gamma   90.00
#
_symmetry.space_group_name_H-M   'P 1'
#
loop_
_entity.id
_entity.type
_entity.pdbx_description
1 polymer ?
#
loop_
_entity_poly.entity_id
_entity_poly.type
_entity_poly.pdbx_seq_one_letter_code
_entity_poly.pdbx_strand_id
1 'polypeptide(L)'
;MAVTHPRNPAAPAAPGTPSGTGSAAGRHLAELLARPGPYRDRWLRQVVRATAEPVNQAAVARVLAHWLWLNGDAAGSELLPRALRDRVSRALGGQLLSADTLRLFTAAFTMDEQDESALWTLLDERLPPTEAAR
;
A
#
# COMPACT_ATOMS: atom_id res chain seq x y z
N MET A 1 42.19 9.51 4.16
CA MET A 1 41.25 9.41 5.29
C MET A 1 40.83 10.80 5.70
N ALA A 2 39.56 11.16 5.54
CA ALA A 2 38.98 12.37 6.14
C ALA A 2 37.47 12.16 6.24
N VAL A 3 37.04 11.65 7.40
CA VAL A 3 35.66 11.79 7.89
C VAL A 3 35.48 13.23 8.30
N THR A 4 34.44 13.91 7.80
CA THR A 4 33.55 14.82 8.54
C THR A 4 32.55 15.44 7.55
N HIS A 5 31.26 15.19 7.77
CA HIS A 5 30.20 16.18 7.52
C HIS A 5 29.24 16.19 8.72
N PRO A 6 28.77 17.36 9.16
CA PRO A 6 28.10 17.53 10.45
C PRO A 6 26.56 17.31 10.41
N ARG A 7 26.05 16.75 11.51
CA ARG A 7 24.96 17.21 12.41
C ARG A 7 23.56 17.59 11.85
N ASN A 8 22.56 16.84 12.37
CA ASN A 8 21.20 17.21 12.84
C ASN A 8 19.95 17.00 11.94
N PRO A 9 18.71 16.95 12.52
CA PRO A 9 17.84 15.77 12.46
C PRO A 9 16.43 16.12 11.95
N ALA A 10 16.01 15.58 10.81
CA ALA A 10 14.64 15.77 10.33
C ALA A 10 13.74 14.64 10.86
N ALA A 11 13.15 14.86 12.04
CA ALA A 11 11.85 14.29 12.38
C ALA A 11 10.77 15.37 12.18
N PRO A 12 9.51 14.99 12.01
CA PRO A 12 8.94 14.27 10.88
C PRO A 12 8.33 15.27 9.89
N ALA A 13 8.55 15.08 8.59
CA ALA A 13 7.73 15.76 7.59
C ALA A 13 6.28 15.31 7.80
N ALA A 14 5.43 16.22 8.29
CA ALA A 14 4.00 16.07 8.26
C ALA A 14 3.59 15.63 6.84
N PRO A 15 2.81 14.55 6.68
CA PRO A 15 2.33 14.16 5.37
C PRO A 15 1.48 15.30 4.83
N GLY A 16 1.88 15.85 3.68
CA GLY A 16 1.06 16.81 2.95
C GLY A 16 -0.32 16.19 2.78
N THR A 17 -1.34 16.89 3.28
CA THR A 17 -2.75 16.53 3.07
C THR A 17 -3.00 16.36 1.58
N PRO A 18 -3.26 15.14 1.08
CA PRO A 18 -3.88 15.02 -0.23
C PRO A 18 -5.34 15.44 -0.03
N SER A 19 -5.64 16.72 -0.29
CA SER A 19 -7.00 17.21 -0.53
C SER A 19 -7.47 16.70 -1.88
N GLY A 20 -7.65 15.39 -1.96
CA GLY A 20 -8.44 14.72 -2.98
C GLY A 20 -9.48 13.89 -2.25
N THR A 21 -10.67 13.77 -2.82
CA THR A 21 -11.76 12.88 -2.38
C THR A 21 -11.33 11.43 -2.56
N GLY A 22 -10.25 11.05 -1.87
CA GLY A 22 -9.71 9.72 -1.88
C GLY A 22 -10.41 8.86 -0.84
N SER A 23 -10.53 7.57 -1.13
CA SER A 23 -11.06 6.57 -0.20
C SER A 23 -10.28 6.64 1.12
N ALA A 24 -10.99 6.87 2.23
CA ALA A 24 -10.42 6.88 3.58
C ALA A 24 -9.63 5.59 3.86
N ALA A 25 -10.13 4.45 3.36
CA ALA A 25 -9.44 3.16 3.42
C ALA A 25 -8.09 3.16 2.71
N GLY A 26 -7.96 3.81 1.54
CA GLY A 26 -6.68 3.90 0.82
C GLY A 26 -5.62 4.69 1.58
N ARG A 27 -6.02 5.79 2.24
CA ARG A 27 -5.14 6.57 3.11
C ARG A 27 -4.74 5.78 4.35
N HIS A 28 -5.70 5.12 4.99
CA HIS A 28 -5.43 4.29 6.17
C HIS A 28 -4.49 3.12 5.84
N LEU A 29 -4.66 2.47 4.68
CA LEU A 29 -3.75 1.46 4.17
C LEU A 29 -2.33 2.00 3.99
N ALA A 30 -2.18 3.20 3.43
CA ALA A 30 -0.88 3.83 3.27
C ALA A 30 -0.21 4.14 4.62
N GLU A 31 -0.99 4.57 5.62
CA GLU A 31 -0.51 4.81 6.99
C GLU A 31 -0.04 3.52 7.66
N LEU A 32 -0.79 2.43 7.55
CA LEU A 32 -0.41 1.11 8.08
C LEU A 32 0.90 0.60 7.45
N LEU A 33 1.07 0.79 6.15
CA LEU A 33 2.30 0.39 5.45
C LEU A 33 3.50 1.30 5.78
N ALA A 34 3.26 2.57 6.13
CA ALA A 34 4.31 3.51 6.54
C ALA A 34 4.76 3.30 8.00
N ARG A 35 3.86 2.80 8.85
CA ARG A 35 4.11 2.59 10.28
C ARG A 35 5.25 1.58 10.49
N PRO A 36 6.19 1.84 11.42
CA PRO A 36 7.21 0.85 11.76
C PRO A 36 6.54 -0.43 12.28
N GLY A 37 6.86 -1.57 11.66
CA GLY A 37 6.20 -2.84 11.92
C GLY A 37 6.52 -3.90 10.86
N PRO A 38 5.90 -5.09 10.97
CA PRO A 38 6.16 -6.21 10.06
C PRO A 38 5.79 -5.89 8.61
N TYR A 39 4.73 -5.10 8.40
CA TYR A 39 4.30 -4.70 7.06
C TYR A 39 5.36 -3.85 6.35
N ARG A 40 5.99 -2.92 7.09
CA ARG A 40 7.06 -2.08 6.60
C ARG A 40 8.31 -2.87 6.27
N ASP A 41 8.72 -3.77 7.15
CA ASP A 41 9.88 -4.63 6.92
C ASP A 41 9.72 -5.46 5.64
N ARG A 42 8.51 -5.96 5.38
CA ARG A 42 8.20 -6.79 4.21
C ARG A 42 8.44 -6.08 2.89
N TRP A 43 7.93 -4.85 2.72
CA TRP A 43 8.19 -4.08 1.50
C TRP A 43 9.58 -3.45 1.50
N LEU A 44 10.17 -3.11 2.65
CA LEU A 44 11.56 -2.62 2.72
C LEU A 44 12.56 -3.61 2.12
N ARG A 45 12.36 -4.92 2.35
CA ARG A 45 13.19 -5.99 1.73
C ARG A 45 13.16 -6.00 0.20
N GLN A 46 12.12 -5.41 -0.41
CA GLN A 46 11.93 -5.35 -1.86
C GLN A 46 12.38 -4.00 -2.46
N VAL A 47 12.84 -3.06 -1.62
CA VAL A 47 13.32 -1.75 -2.06
C VAL A 47 14.65 -1.91 -2.78
N VAL A 48 14.66 -1.59 -4.07
CA VAL A 48 15.91 -1.48 -4.86
C VAL A 48 16.40 -0.05 -5.00
N ARG A 49 15.50 0.94 -4.87
CA ARG A 49 15.84 2.36 -4.95
C ARG A 49 15.18 3.12 -3.82
N ALA A 50 15.96 3.90 -3.07
CA ALA A 50 15.42 4.81 -2.07
C ALA A 50 14.51 5.85 -2.75
N THR A 51 13.34 6.07 -2.15
CA THR A 51 12.31 7.00 -2.62
C THR A 51 12.04 8.00 -1.49
N ALA A 52 11.74 9.25 -1.84
CA ALA A 52 11.41 10.31 -0.87
C ALA A 52 10.00 10.19 -0.27
N GLU A 53 9.16 9.31 -0.82
CA GLU A 53 7.82 9.01 -0.29
C GLU A 53 7.89 8.11 0.94
N PRO A 54 6.95 8.25 1.89
CA PRO A 54 6.89 7.43 3.09
C PRO A 54 6.68 5.94 2.81
N VAL A 55 6.07 5.60 1.65
CA VAL A 55 5.86 4.21 1.20
C VAL A 55 6.40 4.05 -0.21
N ASN A 56 7.30 3.09 -0.43
CA ASN A 56 7.83 2.82 -1.76
C ASN A 56 6.84 1.97 -2.56
N GLN A 57 6.02 2.63 -3.37
CA GLN A 57 4.97 2.00 -4.19
C GLN A 57 5.53 0.91 -5.12
N ALA A 58 6.75 1.05 -5.62
CA ALA A 58 7.38 0.05 -6.47
C ALA A 58 7.79 -1.20 -5.68
N ALA A 59 8.25 -1.04 -4.44
CA ALA A 59 8.57 -2.16 -3.56
C ALA A 59 7.30 -2.90 -3.13
N VAL A 60 6.22 -2.17 -2.81
CA VAL A 60 4.89 -2.74 -2.52
C VAL A 60 4.36 -3.54 -3.70
N ALA A 61 4.43 -2.99 -4.92
CA ALA A 61 4.02 -3.71 -6.13
C ALA A 61 4.80 -5.02 -6.34
N ARG A 62 6.09 -5.07 -5.98
CA ARG A 62 6.87 -6.30 -6.04
C ARG A 62 6.44 -7.36 -5.03
N VAL A 63 6.07 -6.96 -3.81
CA VAL A 63 5.50 -7.89 -2.82
C VAL A 63 4.23 -8.53 -3.37
N LEU A 64 3.32 -7.73 -3.94
CA LEU A 64 2.09 -8.23 -4.55
C LEU A 64 2.36 -9.15 -5.74
N ALA A 65 3.29 -8.78 -6.62
CA ALA A 65 3.68 -9.60 -7.77
C ALA A 65 4.25 -10.96 -7.31
N HIS A 66 5.09 -10.96 -6.28
CA HIS A 66 5.65 -12.19 -5.72
C HIS A 66 4.58 -13.08 -5.11
N TRP A 67 3.61 -12.51 -4.38
CA TRP A 67 2.49 -13.28 -3.82
C TRP A 67 1.61 -13.88 -4.92
N LEU A 68 1.27 -13.11 -5.97
CA LEU A 68 0.49 -13.63 -7.10
C LEU A 68 1.21 -14.78 -7.82
N TRP A 69 2.54 -14.67 -7.96
CA TRP A 69 3.36 -15.73 -8.55
C TRP A 69 3.34 -17.01 -7.69
N LEU A 70 3.43 -16.87 -6.36
CA LEU A 70 3.40 -18.01 -5.44
C LEU A 70 2.03 -18.71 -5.37
N ASN A 71 0.93 -17.97 -5.49
CA ASN A 71 -0.43 -18.53 -5.37
C ASN A 71 -0.98 -19.10 -6.69
N GLY A 72 -0.21 -19.10 -7.77
CA GLY A 72 -0.64 -19.66 -9.05
C GLY A 72 -1.69 -18.82 -9.81
N ASP A 73 -2.20 -17.74 -9.20
CA ASP A 73 -3.07 -16.74 -9.84
C ASP A 73 -2.38 -15.98 -10.99
N ALA A 74 -1.05 -16.12 -11.11
CA ALA A 74 -0.26 -15.62 -12.23
C ALA A 74 -0.47 -16.41 -13.55
N ALA A 75 -1.25 -17.50 -13.56
CA ALA A 75 -1.38 -18.41 -14.71
C ALA A 75 -1.91 -17.79 -16.02
N GLY A 76 -2.41 -16.54 -16.00
CA GLY A 76 -2.83 -15.85 -17.22
C GLY A 76 -2.62 -14.34 -17.23
N SER A 77 -1.95 -13.78 -16.22
CA SER A 77 -1.79 -12.34 -16.13
C SER A 77 -0.32 -11.99 -15.92
N GLU A 78 0.34 -11.71 -17.03
CA GLU A 78 1.26 -10.59 -17.10
C GLU A 78 0.53 -9.30 -16.67
N LEU A 79 0.11 -9.19 -15.40
CA LEU A 79 -0.14 -7.90 -14.82
C LEU A 79 1.21 -7.21 -14.87
N LEU A 80 1.43 -6.46 -15.96
CA LEU A 80 2.68 -5.75 -16.20
C LEU A 80 3.09 -5.13 -14.86
N PRO A 81 4.36 -5.24 -14.43
CA PRO A 81 4.85 -4.59 -13.21
C PRO A 81 4.42 -3.11 -13.13
N ARG A 82 4.19 -2.49 -14.30
CA ARG A 82 3.60 -1.18 -14.49
C ARG A 82 2.11 -1.07 -14.13
N ALA A 83 1.25 -1.98 -14.58
CA ALA A 83 -0.18 -1.99 -14.25
C ALA A 83 -0.41 -2.23 -12.75
N LEU A 84 0.36 -3.14 -12.16
CA LEU A 84 0.30 -3.40 -10.72
C LEU A 84 0.79 -2.18 -9.93
N ARG A 85 1.88 -1.54 -10.38
CA ARG A 85 2.34 -0.27 -9.79
C ARG A 85 1.30 0.84 -9.91
N ASP A 86 0.65 0.99 -11.07
CA ASP A 86 -0.39 2.01 -11.26
C ASP A 86 -1.58 1.77 -10.32
N ARG A 87 -2.00 0.51 -10.19
CA ARG A 87 -3.04 0.10 -9.23
C ARG A 87 -2.63 0.41 -7.78
N VAL A 88 -1.40 0.08 -7.37
CA VAL A 88 -0.87 0.41 -6.04
C VAL A 88 -0.82 1.93 -5.82
N SER A 89 -0.39 2.69 -6.84
CA SER A 89 -0.31 4.15 -6.78
C SER A 89 -1.68 4.77 -6.56
N ARG A 90 -2.70 4.32 -7.29
CA ARG A 90 -4.09 4.79 -7.12
C ARG A 90 -4.70 4.37 -5.78
N ALA A 91 -4.39 3.16 -5.31
CA ALA A 91 -4.86 2.67 -4.02
C ALA A 91 -4.27 3.48 -2.86
N LEU A 92 -2.94 3.62 -2.82
CA LEU A 92 -2.22 4.33 -1.75
C LEU A 92 -2.38 5.85 -1.85
N GLY A 93 -2.55 6.38 -3.06
CA GLY A 93 -2.91 7.78 -3.29
C GLY A 93 -4.37 8.10 -2.93
N GLY A 94 -5.14 7.11 -2.48
CA GLY A 94 -6.55 7.23 -2.14
C GLY A 94 -7.48 7.39 -3.34
N GLN A 95 -6.99 7.49 -4.57
CA GLN A 95 -7.83 7.72 -5.76
C GLN A 95 -8.85 6.61 -6.01
N LEU A 96 -8.45 5.34 -5.86
CA LEU A 96 -9.34 4.20 -6.07
C LEU A 96 -8.85 2.98 -5.29
N LEU A 97 -9.66 2.53 -4.33
CA LEU A 97 -9.49 1.25 -3.65
C LEU A 97 -10.72 0.38 -3.92
N SER A 98 -10.50 -0.79 -4.51
CA SER A 98 -11.54 -1.80 -4.76
C SER A 98 -11.44 -2.92 -3.73
N ALA A 99 -12.54 -3.65 -3.52
CA ALA A 99 -12.58 -4.82 -2.65
C ALA A 99 -11.52 -5.87 -3.01
N ASP A 100 -11.38 -6.21 -4.29
CA ASP A 100 -10.36 -7.15 -4.78
C ASP A 100 -8.93 -6.66 -4.52
N THR A 101 -8.71 -5.36 -4.67
CA THR A 101 -7.40 -4.75 -4.37
C THR A 101 -7.11 -4.87 -2.88
N LEU A 102 -8.07 -4.56 -2.00
CA LEU A 102 -7.91 -4.70 -0.55
C LEU A 102 -7.64 -6.16 -0.14
N ARG A 103 -8.35 -7.13 -0.72
CA ARG A 103 -8.08 -8.58 -0.53
C ARG A 103 -6.67 -8.97 -0.94
N LEU A 104 -6.21 -8.44 -2.07
CA LEU A 104 -4.85 -8.69 -2.55
C LEU A 104 -3.81 -8.14 -1.56
N PHE A 105 -4.02 -6.96 -0.99
CA PHE A 105 -3.13 -6.37 0.00
C PHE A 105 -3.11 -7.15 1.31
N THR A 106 -4.28 -7.45 1.88
CA THR A 106 -4.42 -8.20 3.14
C THR A 106 -3.80 -9.59 3.02
N ALA A 107 -4.05 -10.31 1.94
CA ALA A 107 -3.47 -11.61 1.69
C ALA A 107 -1.94 -11.56 1.47
N ALA A 108 -1.45 -10.62 0.66
CA ALA A 108 -0.02 -10.52 0.35
C ALA A 108 0.83 -10.03 1.53
N PHE A 109 0.29 -9.10 2.33
CA PHE A 109 0.97 -8.61 3.53
C PHE A 109 0.68 -9.43 4.78
N THR A 110 -0.23 -10.41 4.69
CA THR A 110 -0.70 -11.21 5.84
C THR A 110 -1.09 -10.27 6.99
N MET A 111 -1.96 -9.31 6.65
CA MET A 111 -2.44 -8.33 7.62
C MET A 111 -3.22 -9.00 8.74
N ASP A 112 -3.14 -8.42 9.93
CA ASP A 112 -3.95 -8.85 11.06
C ASP A 112 -5.44 -8.61 10.79
N GLU A 113 -6.30 -9.47 11.36
CA GLU A 113 -7.75 -9.40 11.18
C GLU A 113 -8.33 -8.06 11.68
N GLN A 114 -7.72 -7.43 12.70
CA GLN A 114 -8.14 -6.12 13.20
C GLN A 114 -7.88 -5.00 12.19
N ASP A 115 -6.67 -4.98 11.61
CA ASP A 115 -6.28 -4.00 10.59
C ASP A 115 -7.12 -4.19 9.31
N GLU A 116 -7.31 -5.44 8.90
CA GLU A 116 -8.18 -5.79 7.77
C GLU A 116 -9.62 -5.32 8.00
N SER A 117 -10.22 -5.61 9.16
CA SER A 117 -11.59 -5.22 9.49
C SER A 117 -11.78 -3.70 9.47
N ALA A 118 -10.81 -2.95 9.98
CA ALA A 118 -10.82 -1.49 9.94
C ALA A 118 -10.80 -0.96 8.50
N LEU A 119 -9.97 -1.54 7.63
CA LEU A 119 -9.90 -1.18 6.22
C LEU A 119 -11.20 -1.50 5.47
N TRP A 120 -11.82 -2.66 5.73
CA TRP A 120 -13.12 -3.01 5.15
C TRP A 120 -14.23 -2.07 5.62
N THR A 121 -14.25 -1.72 6.90
CA THR A 121 -15.22 -0.76 7.45
C THR A 121 -15.09 0.60 6.74
N LEU A 122 -13.87 1.11 6.59
CA LEU A 122 -13.61 2.37 5.89
C LEU A 122 -13.91 2.30 4.38
N LEU A 123 -13.82 1.11 3.78
CA LEU A 123 -14.14 0.88 2.37
C LEU A 123 -15.65 0.81 2.15
N ASP A 124 -16.37 0.18 3.10
CA ASP A 124 -17.82 0.08 3.15
C ASP A 124 -18.44 1.45 3.43
N GLU A 125 -17.94 2.23 4.38
CA GLU A 125 -18.44 3.61 4.64
C GLU A 125 -18.38 4.53 3.40
N ARG A 126 -17.49 4.25 2.45
CA ARG A 126 -17.42 4.94 1.15
C ARG A 126 -18.46 4.43 0.15
N LEU A 127 -18.78 3.15 0.19
CA LEU A 127 -19.82 2.53 -0.62
C LEU A 127 -21.17 2.78 0.07
N PRO A 128 -22.10 3.59 -0.47
CA PRO A 128 -23.47 3.52 0.05
C PRO A 128 -23.92 2.04 0.06
N PRO A 129 -24.68 1.56 1.06
CA PRO A 129 -25.08 0.14 1.23
C PRO A 129 -26.03 -0.38 0.12
N THR A 130 -25.92 0.13 -1.11
CA THR A 130 -26.88 -0.01 -2.20
C THR A 130 -26.60 -1.12 -3.21
N GLU A 131 -25.61 -2.00 -3.00
CA GLU A 131 -25.37 -3.14 -3.92
C GLU A 131 -25.57 -4.51 -3.26
N ALA A 132 -26.53 -4.62 -2.33
CA ALA A 132 -27.03 -5.90 -1.82
C ALA A 132 -28.23 -6.47 -2.62
N ALA A 133 -28.42 -6.07 -3.88
CA ALA A 133 -29.46 -6.61 -4.73
C ALA A 133 -29.00 -6.75 -6.19
N ARG A 134 -28.41 -7.90 -6.52
CA ARG A 134 -28.63 -8.60 -7.80
C ARG A 134 -28.09 -10.01 -7.80
#